data_AF-A0A2D7D770-F1
#
_entry.id   AF-A0A2D7D770-F1
#
_cell.length_a   1.000
_cell.length_b   1.000
_cell.length_c   1.000
_cell.angle_alpha   90.00
_cell.angle_beta   90.00
_cell.angle_gamma   90.00
#
_symmetry.space_group_name_H-M   'P 1'
#
loop_
_entity.id
_entity.type
_entity.pdbx_description
1 polymer ?
#
loop_
_entity_poly.entity_id
_entity_poly.type
_entity_poly.pdbx_seq_one_letter_code
_entity_poly.pdbx_strand_id
1 'polypeptide(L)'
;MSRAVSFFVSGLLLGVLLAGFGFVAYVNQSAGLSAGEGQTVLKLGHSLDTGHPVHVAMEFMGDRLAELSGGAVRLDIYPSGVLGSEVQCIEQLQVWDGTGWSSVASVENNYQRRRIHRFDSLKTSKIRILVTATNGDASARLYEVRAYNE
;
A
#
# COMPACT_ATOMS: atom_id res chain seq x y z
N MET A 1 21.97 48.55 -47.64
CA MET A 1 21.80 47.11 -47.99
C MET A 1 21.13 47.01 -49.35
N SER A 2 21.61 46.13 -50.24
CA SER A 2 20.91 45.86 -51.49
C SER A 2 19.64 45.04 -51.21
N ARG A 3 18.60 45.20 -52.04
CA ARG A 3 17.33 44.48 -51.89
C ARG A 3 17.55 42.95 -51.83
N ALA A 4 18.53 42.44 -52.57
CA ALA A 4 18.92 41.03 -52.55
C ALA A 4 19.41 40.56 -51.18
N VAL A 5 20.21 41.36 -50.48
CA VAL A 5 20.70 41.03 -49.12
C VAL A 5 19.55 41.08 -48.12
N SER A 6 18.61 42.02 -48.24
CA SER A 6 17.42 42.07 -47.38
C SER A 6 16.54 40.84 -47.56
N PHE A 7 16.25 40.42 -48.80
CA PHE A 7 15.45 39.22 -49.06
C PHE A 7 16.13 37.95 -48.55
N PHE A 8 17.45 37.85 -48.68
CA PHE A 8 18.21 36.71 -48.15
C PHE A 8 18.13 36.62 -46.62
N VAL A 9 18.34 37.74 -45.92
CA VAL A 9 18.28 37.79 -44.44
C VAL A 9 16.87 37.51 -43.94
N SER A 10 15.83 38.08 -44.57
CA SER A 10 14.45 37.80 -44.19
C SER A 10 14.05 36.34 -44.42
N GLY A 11 14.48 35.74 -45.53
CA GLY A 11 14.26 34.31 -45.81
C GLY A 11 14.96 33.40 -44.81
N LEU A 12 16.21 33.72 -44.45
CA LEU A 12 16.97 32.97 -43.45
C LEU A 12 16.30 33.02 -42.07
N LEU A 13 15.87 34.21 -41.62
CA LEU A 13 15.20 34.37 -40.32
C LEU A 13 13.87 33.62 -40.26
N LEU A 14 13.09 33.66 -41.35
CA LEU A 14 11.82 32.92 -41.44
C LEU A 14 12.07 31.40 -41.43
N GLY A 15 13.10 30.92 -42.13
CA GLY A 15 13.50 29.52 -42.14
C GLY A 15 13.92 29.02 -40.75
N VAL A 16 14.72 29.79 -40.02
CA VAL A 16 15.13 29.46 -38.65
C VAL A 16 13.94 29.45 -37.69
N LEU A 17 13.02 30.40 -37.83
CA LEU A 17 11.79 30.45 -37.01
C LEU A 17 10.91 29.21 -37.24
N LEU A 18 10.69 28.84 -38.51
CA LEU A 18 9.89 27.67 -38.88
C LEU A 18 10.55 26.36 -38.45
N ALA A 19 11.88 26.25 -38.58
CA ALA A 19 12.62 25.10 -38.09
C ALA A 19 12.56 24.97 -36.56
N GLY A 20 12.64 26.11 -35.83
CA GLY A 20 12.48 26.16 -34.39
C GLY A 20 11.09 25.70 -33.94
N PHE A 21 10.03 26.20 -34.58
CA PHE A 21 8.65 25.77 -34.31
C PHE A 21 8.43 24.29 -34.64
N GLY A 22 8.95 23.82 -35.77
CA GLY A 22 8.87 22.41 -36.17
C GLY A 22 9.61 21.49 -35.19
N PHE A 23 10.78 21.91 -34.70
CA PHE A 23 11.54 21.17 -33.70
C PHE A 23 10.83 21.13 -32.34
N VAL A 24 10.23 22.24 -31.88
CA VAL A 24 9.43 22.26 -30.64
C VAL A 24 8.21 21.35 -30.76
N ALA A 25 7.52 21.35 -31.91
CA ALA A 25 6.40 20.45 -32.15
C ALA A 25 6.85 18.97 -32.18
N TYR A 26 7.98 18.68 -32.82
CA TYR A 26 8.57 17.34 -32.87
C TYR A 26 9.00 16.85 -31.48
N VAL A 27 9.65 17.70 -30.68
CA VAL A 27 10.05 17.38 -29.31
C VAL A 27 8.83 17.19 -28.41
N ASN A 28 7.77 18.00 -28.53
CA ASN A 28 6.54 17.78 -27.77
C ASN A 28 5.81 16.49 -28.19
N GLN A 29 5.91 16.08 -29.45
CA GLN A 29 5.36 14.81 -29.92
C GLN A 29 6.18 13.59 -29.46
N SER A 30 7.49 13.76 -29.27
CA SER A 30 8.41 12.70 -28.79
C SER A 30 8.64 12.72 -27.27
N ALA A 31 8.26 13.80 -26.58
CA ALA A 31 8.15 13.87 -25.12
C ALA A 31 6.88 13.18 -24.59
N GLY A 32 6.02 12.68 -25.47
CA GLY A 32 5.18 11.53 -25.15
C GLY A 32 6.08 10.33 -24.93
N LEU A 33 6.56 10.17 -23.69
CA LEU A 33 7.26 8.96 -23.27
C LEU A 33 6.48 7.76 -23.79
N SER A 34 7.17 6.91 -24.55
CA SER A 34 6.74 5.57 -24.89
C SER A 34 6.53 4.77 -23.61
N ALA A 35 5.38 4.93 -22.97
CA ALA A 35 4.81 3.94 -22.09
C ALA A 35 4.54 2.72 -22.96
N GLY A 36 5.17 1.58 -22.65
CA GLY A 36 4.81 0.32 -23.29
C GLY A 36 3.28 0.16 -23.25
N GLU A 37 2.70 -0.35 -24.32
CA GLU A 37 1.24 -0.45 -24.62
C GLU A 37 0.35 -1.12 -23.53
N GLY A 38 0.84 -1.41 -22.33
CA GLY A 38 0.07 -1.94 -21.22
C GLY A 38 -0.15 -0.90 -20.11
N GLN A 39 -1.42 -0.65 -19.78
CA GLN A 39 -1.78 0.00 -18.51
C GLN A 39 -1.16 -0.79 -17.35
N THR A 40 -0.45 -0.12 -16.44
CA THR A 40 0.06 -0.76 -15.22
C THR A 40 -1.10 -0.98 -14.25
N VAL A 41 -1.33 -2.22 -13.85
CA VAL A 41 -2.39 -2.60 -12.91
C VAL A 41 -1.79 -2.90 -11.55
N LEU A 42 -2.09 -2.05 -10.56
CA LEU A 42 -1.74 -2.29 -9.17
C LEU A 42 -2.90 -3.00 -8.48
N LYS A 43 -2.66 -4.19 -7.93
CA LYS A 43 -3.67 -4.95 -7.20
C LYS A 43 -3.54 -4.66 -5.70
N LEU A 44 -4.61 -4.25 -5.06
CA LEU A 44 -4.67 -3.91 -3.65
C LEU A 44 -5.73 -4.76 -2.96
N GLY A 45 -5.31 -5.69 -2.10
CA GLY A 45 -6.20 -6.48 -1.26
C GLY A 45 -6.31 -5.92 0.15
N HIS A 46 -7.50 -5.98 0.75
CA HIS A 46 -7.71 -5.68 2.18
C HIS A 46 -8.86 -6.51 2.76
N SER A 47 -8.93 -6.64 4.09
CA SER A 47 -9.94 -7.46 4.80
C SER A 47 -11.28 -6.76 5.05
N LEU A 48 -11.29 -5.43 5.01
CA LEU A 48 -12.45 -4.59 5.33
C LEU A 48 -13.58 -4.73 4.28
N ASP A 49 -14.82 -4.53 4.69
CA ASP A 49 -15.98 -4.49 3.79
C ASP A 49 -16.03 -3.19 2.97
N THR A 50 -16.87 -3.17 1.94
CA THR A 50 -16.96 -2.04 1.00
C THR A 50 -17.59 -0.77 1.61
N GLY A 51 -18.31 -0.89 2.73
CA GLY A 51 -18.86 0.26 3.46
C GLY A 51 -17.84 0.89 4.41
N HIS A 52 -16.71 0.24 4.67
CA HIS A 52 -15.72 0.73 5.61
C HIS A 52 -15.03 2.01 5.06
N PRO A 53 -14.83 3.07 5.87
CA PRO A 53 -14.24 4.34 5.39
C PRO A 53 -12.88 4.19 4.68
N VAL A 54 -12.08 3.21 5.09
CA VAL A 54 -10.79 2.90 4.45
C VAL A 54 -10.98 2.38 3.02
N HIS A 55 -11.99 1.54 2.76
CA HIS A 55 -12.28 1.07 1.41
C HIS A 55 -12.68 2.24 0.51
N VAL A 56 -13.59 3.09 0.98
CA VAL A 56 -14.02 4.30 0.27
C VAL A 56 -12.83 5.23 -0.03
N ALA A 57 -11.91 5.38 0.94
CA ALA A 57 -10.69 6.15 0.72
C ALA A 57 -9.76 5.50 -0.32
N MET A 58 -9.73 4.17 -0.41
CA MET A 58 -8.97 3.44 -1.42
C MET A 58 -9.60 3.57 -2.82
N GLU A 59 -10.93 3.59 -2.93
CA GLU A 59 -11.63 3.88 -4.19
C GLU A 59 -11.28 5.28 -4.69
N PHE A 60 -11.37 6.28 -3.80
CA PHE A 60 -10.95 7.65 -4.10
C PHE A 60 -9.45 7.73 -4.50
N MET A 61 -8.58 6.97 -3.83
CA MET A 61 -7.18 6.86 -4.22
C MET A 61 -7.02 6.27 -5.63
N GLY A 62 -7.85 5.29 -6.01
CA GLY A 62 -7.90 4.74 -7.36
C GLY A 62 -8.26 5.78 -8.41
N ASP A 63 -9.29 6.60 -8.15
CA ASP A 63 -9.69 7.70 -9.03
C ASP A 63 -8.57 8.74 -9.19
N ARG A 64 -7.96 9.15 -8.07
CA ARG A 64 -6.82 10.09 -8.09
C ARG A 64 -5.61 9.52 -8.82
N LEU A 65 -5.35 8.23 -8.70
CA LEU A 65 -4.24 7.57 -9.40
C LEU A 65 -4.47 7.55 -10.91
N ALA A 66 -5.70 7.25 -11.35
CA ALA A 66 -6.05 7.28 -12.76
C ALA A 66 -5.92 8.70 -13.34
N GLU A 67 -6.41 9.72 -12.62
CA GLU A 67 -6.29 11.12 -13.03
C GLU A 67 -4.82 11.58 -13.12
N LEU A 68 -4.05 11.36 -12.06
CA LEU A 68 -2.66 11.82 -11.98
C LEU A 68 -1.73 11.08 -12.96
N SER A 69 -2.06 9.85 -13.32
CA SER A 69 -1.28 9.06 -14.28
C SER A 69 -1.75 9.23 -15.73
N GLY A 70 -2.79 10.02 -16.01
CA GLY A 70 -3.40 10.09 -17.34
C GLY A 70 -3.93 8.74 -17.82
N GLY A 71 -4.38 7.88 -16.90
CA GLY A 71 -4.86 6.52 -17.17
C GLY A 71 -3.78 5.46 -17.34
N ALA A 72 -2.49 5.82 -17.26
CA ALA A 72 -1.37 4.88 -17.38
C ALA A 72 -1.30 3.86 -16.23
N VAL A 73 -1.87 4.19 -15.07
CA VAL A 73 -1.93 3.32 -13.89
C VAL A 73 -3.38 3.16 -13.43
N ARG A 74 -3.78 1.91 -13.15
CA ARG A 74 -5.09 1.55 -12.59
C ARG A 74 -4.93 0.78 -11.29
N LEU A 75 -5.81 1.04 -10.33
CA LEU A 75 -5.86 0.34 -9.05
C LEU A 75 -7.03 -0.65 -9.05
N ASP A 76 -6.74 -1.93 -8.84
CA ASP A 76 -7.74 -2.99 -8.65
C ASP A 76 -7.87 -3.29 -7.17
N ILE A 77 -9.04 -2.98 -6.61
CA ILE A 77 -9.31 -3.12 -5.19
C ILE A 77 -10.06 -4.44 -4.96
N TYR A 78 -9.50 -5.26 -4.07
CA TYR A 78 -10.01 -6.57 -3.70
C TYR A 78 -10.37 -6.57 -2.20
N PRO A 79 -11.61 -6.19 -1.86
CA PRO A 79 -12.05 -6.07 -0.47
C PRO A 79 -12.30 -7.45 0.17
N SER A 80 -12.68 -7.45 1.45
CA SER A 80 -13.19 -8.64 2.15
C SER A 80 -12.25 -9.86 2.14
N GLY A 81 -10.95 -9.64 1.98
CA GLY A 81 -9.94 -10.70 2.03
C GLY A 81 -10.00 -11.71 0.88
N VAL A 82 -10.57 -11.35 -0.29
CA VAL A 82 -10.67 -12.28 -1.44
C VAL A 82 -9.32 -12.73 -2.01
N LEU A 83 -8.24 -11.99 -1.70
CA LEU A 83 -6.86 -12.36 -2.03
C LEU A 83 -6.12 -13.05 -0.87
N GLY A 84 -6.84 -13.44 0.18
CA GLY A 84 -6.31 -13.88 1.47
C GLY A 84 -6.60 -12.86 2.57
N SER A 85 -6.73 -13.35 3.80
CA SER A 85 -6.86 -12.49 4.97
C SER A 85 -5.52 -11.83 5.29
N GLU A 86 -5.57 -10.79 6.12
CA GLU A 86 -4.37 -10.32 6.80
C GLU A 86 -3.70 -11.48 7.54
N VAL A 87 -2.38 -11.37 7.67
CA VAL A 87 -1.61 -12.34 8.43
C VAL A 87 -2.13 -12.40 9.86
N GLN A 88 -2.62 -13.57 10.24
CA GLN A 88 -3.21 -13.82 11.55
C GLN A 88 -2.18 -14.47 12.49
N CYS A 89 -2.19 -14.07 13.76
CA CYS A 89 -1.42 -14.80 14.77
C CYS A 89 -2.32 -15.76 15.55
N ILE A 90 -1.82 -16.96 15.84
CA ILE A 90 -2.40 -17.84 16.87
C ILE A 90 -1.58 -17.62 18.13
N GLU A 91 -2.25 -17.18 19.20
CA GLU A 91 -1.60 -16.84 20.46
C GLU A 91 -2.26 -17.51 21.66
N GLN A 92 -1.44 -17.89 22.63
CA GLN A 92 -1.86 -18.46 23.90
C GLN A 92 -1.24 -17.68 25.05
N LEU A 93 -2.09 -17.24 25.98
CA LEU A 93 -1.63 -16.77 27.27
C LEU A 93 -1.45 -17.96 28.19
N GLN A 94 -0.22 -18.14 28.69
CA GLN A 94 0.12 -19.24 29.57
C GLN A 94 0.74 -18.74 30.86
N VAL A 95 0.46 -19.46 31.94
CA VAL A 95 0.95 -19.17 33.29
C VAL A 95 1.76 -20.35 33.81
N TRP A 96 2.68 -20.07 34.72
CA TRP A 96 3.42 -21.12 35.42
C TRP A 96 2.65 -21.61 36.64
N ASP A 97 2.39 -22.91 36.72
CA ASP A 97 1.66 -23.53 37.84
C ASP A 97 2.56 -24.02 38.99
N GLY A 98 3.88 -23.92 38.83
CA GLY A 98 4.86 -24.44 39.76
C GLY A 98 5.72 -25.56 39.16
N THR A 99 5.16 -26.34 38.25
CA THR A 99 5.81 -27.49 37.60
C THR A 99 5.84 -27.40 36.07
N GLY A 100 4.87 -26.69 35.48
CA GLY A 100 4.74 -26.55 34.04
C GLY A 100 4.01 -25.28 33.62
N TRP A 101 3.85 -25.15 32.31
CA TRP A 101 3.08 -24.09 31.68
C TRP A 101 1.67 -24.58 31.40
N SER A 102 0.67 -23.83 31.89
CA SER A 102 -0.74 -24.09 31.63
C SER A 102 -1.36 -22.93 30.85
N SER A 103 -2.22 -23.24 29.87
CA SER A 103 -2.91 -22.23 29.07
C SER A 103 -4.15 -21.72 29.78
N VAL A 104 -4.26 -20.39 29.90
CA VAL A 104 -5.39 -19.72 30.55
C VAL A 104 -6.24 -18.92 29.56
N ALA A 105 -5.70 -18.62 28.38
CA ALA A 105 -6.48 -18.10 27.26
C ALA A 105 -5.82 -18.50 25.93
N SER A 106 -6.64 -18.75 24.91
CA SER A 106 -6.18 -19.02 23.54
C SER A 106 -7.01 -18.18 22.59
N VAL A 107 -6.35 -17.62 21.58
CA VAL A 107 -7.01 -16.87 20.51
C VAL A 107 -6.44 -17.35 19.20
N GLU A 108 -7.35 -17.84 18.36
CA GLU A 108 -7.06 -18.14 16.97
C GLU A 108 -7.42 -16.94 16.11
N ASN A 109 -6.76 -16.83 14.96
CA ASN A 109 -7.05 -15.82 13.96
C ASN A 109 -6.98 -14.38 14.51
N ASN A 110 -5.99 -14.05 15.36
CA ASN A 110 -5.87 -12.71 15.93
C ASN A 110 -5.32 -11.71 14.89
N TYR A 111 -6.17 -10.76 14.49
CA TYR A 111 -5.86 -9.63 13.60
C TYR A 111 -5.89 -8.26 14.34
N GLN A 112 -6.10 -8.27 15.66
CA GLN A 112 -6.30 -7.07 16.45
C GLN A 112 -4.95 -6.48 16.90
N ARG A 113 -4.76 -5.17 16.70
CA ARG A 113 -3.58 -4.45 17.24
C ARG A 113 -3.53 -4.46 18.76
N ARG A 114 -4.68 -4.56 19.43
CA ARG A 114 -4.81 -4.66 20.88
C ARG A 114 -5.71 -5.84 21.21
N ARG A 115 -5.18 -6.82 21.93
CA ARG A 115 -5.96 -7.93 22.47
C ARG A 115 -5.99 -7.87 24.00
N ILE A 116 -7.16 -8.14 24.56
CA ILE A 116 -7.37 -8.25 26.00
C ILE A 116 -7.79 -9.69 26.28
N HIS A 117 -7.02 -10.38 27.14
CA HIS A 117 -7.38 -11.70 27.65
C HIS A 117 -7.93 -11.53 29.06
N ARG A 118 -9.15 -12.02 29.30
CA ARG A 118 -9.74 -12.13 30.63
C ARG A 118 -9.78 -13.61 31.00
N PHE A 119 -9.39 -13.92 32.23
CA PHE A 119 -9.29 -15.27 32.76
C PHE A 119 -9.46 -15.21 34.30
N ASP A 120 -9.71 -16.36 34.92
CA ASP A 120 -9.93 -16.45 36.37
C ASP A 120 -8.69 -16.01 37.16
N SER A 121 -8.93 -15.38 38.31
CA SER A 121 -7.85 -14.91 39.18
C SER A 121 -7.01 -16.08 39.67
N LEU A 122 -5.69 -15.95 39.55
CA LEU A 122 -4.72 -16.96 39.97
C LEU A 122 -3.43 -16.31 40.46
N LYS A 123 -2.66 -17.06 41.25
CA LYS A 123 -1.30 -16.66 41.65
C LYS A 123 -0.29 -17.39 40.78
N THR A 124 0.63 -16.63 40.17
CA THR A 124 1.74 -17.20 39.41
C THR A 124 2.98 -16.31 39.54
N SER A 125 4.16 -16.90 39.34
CA SER A 125 5.43 -16.19 39.28
C SER A 125 5.85 -15.84 37.85
N LYS A 126 5.22 -16.45 36.83
CA LYS A 126 5.60 -16.26 35.43
C LYS A 126 4.38 -16.29 34.52
N ILE A 127 4.42 -15.41 33.52
CA ILE A 127 3.45 -15.34 32.44
C ILE A 127 4.24 -15.39 31.14
N ARG A 128 3.71 -16.08 30.13
CA ARG A 128 4.23 -15.99 28.76
C ARG A 128 3.08 -15.91 27.76
N ILE A 129 3.36 -15.25 26.64
CA ILE A 129 2.53 -15.29 25.45
C ILE A 129 3.25 -16.21 24.47
N LEU A 130 2.61 -17.33 24.12
CA LEU A 130 3.12 -18.28 23.13
C LEU A 130 2.43 -18.00 21.80
N VAL A 131 3.19 -17.57 20.80
CA VAL A 131 2.72 -17.46 19.43
C VAL A 131 3.09 -18.73 18.69
N THR A 132 2.09 -19.50 18.25
CA THR A 132 2.29 -20.81 17.61
C THR A 132 2.30 -20.72 16.09
N ALA A 133 1.71 -19.67 15.53
CA ALA A 133 1.74 -19.40 14.09
C ALA A 133 1.62 -17.89 13.83
N THR A 134 2.32 -17.44 12.81
CA THR A 134 2.32 -16.06 12.28
C THR A 134 1.71 -16.00 10.88
N ASN A 135 0.96 -17.03 10.45
CA ASN A 135 0.22 -17.17 9.18
C ASN A 135 0.69 -16.29 7.99
N GLY A 136 1.98 -16.37 7.62
CA GLY A 136 2.54 -15.71 6.45
C GLY A 136 3.53 -14.57 6.74
N ASP A 137 3.66 -14.09 7.97
CA ASP A 137 4.73 -13.16 8.37
C ASP A 137 5.94 -13.95 8.88
N ALA A 138 7.14 -13.45 8.59
CA ALA A 138 8.40 -14.01 9.06
C ALA A 138 8.58 -13.90 10.59
N SER A 139 7.78 -13.06 11.26
CA SER A 139 7.91 -12.79 12.69
C SER A 139 6.57 -12.45 13.36
N ALA A 140 6.46 -12.79 14.65
CA ALA A 140 5.44 -12.21 15.53
C ALA A 140 6.03 -10.95 16.20
N ARG A 141 5.22 -9.91 16.38
CA ARG A 141 5.65 -8.66 17.04
C ARG A 141 4.74 -8.32 18.20
N LEU A 142 5.30 -8.32 19.40
CA LEU A 142 4.65 -7.88 20.64
C LEU A 142 5.32 -6.57 21.07
N TYR A 143 4.59 -5.46 20.93
CA TYR A 143 5.14 -4.13 21.25
C TYR A 143 5.02 -3.80 22.74
N GLU A 144 3.92 -4.20 23.37
CA GLU A 144 3.63 -3.89 24.75
C GLU A 144 2.74 -4.96 25.38
N VAL A 145 3.02 -5.29 26.64
CA VAL A 145 2.19 -6.17 27.47
C VAL A 145 1.87 -5.44 28.77
N ARG A 146 0.58 -5.38 29.11
CA ARG A 146 0.11 -4.81 30.37
C ARG A 146 -0.71 -5.86 31.10
N ALA A 147 -0.42 -6.03 32.39
CA ALA A 147 -1.18 -6.89 33.28
C ALA A 147 -1.83 -6.03 34.35
N TYR A 148 -3.13 -6.24 34.56
CA TYR A 148 -3.93 -5.49 35.52
C TYR A 148 -4.57 -6.46 36.50
N ASN A 149 -4.65 -6.06 37.76
CA ASN A 149 -5.43 -6.73 38.79
C ASN A 149 -6.71 -5.91 38.96
N GLU A 150 -7.73 -6.24 38.15
CA GLU A 150 -9.05 -5.59 38.14
C GLU A 150 -10.02 -6.27 39.11
#